data_AF-A0A497C6Z9-F1
#
_entry.id   AF-A0A497C6Z9-F1
#
_cell.length_a   1.000
_cell.length_b   1.000
_cell.length_c   1.000
_cell.angle_alpha   90.00
_cell.angle_beta   90.00
_cell.angle_gamma   90.00
#
_symmetry.space_group_name_H-M   'P 1'
#
loop_
_entity.id
_entity.type
_entity.pdbx_description
1 polymer ?
#
loop_
_entity_poly.entity_id
_entity_poly.type
_entity_poly.pdbx_seq_one_letter_code
_entity_poly.pdbx_strand_id
1 'polypeptide(L)' 'MVRAATSITLNIEEGSTGQSNKEQAHFLSLAIRSSIETVACLDLIQRRQSISSDDLNTARKIGRTLFYKLTRSHKSIRN' A
#
# COMPACT_ATOMS: atom_id res chain seq x y z
N MET A 1 7.87 7.62 5.93
CA MET A 1 7.35 7.37 4.57
C MET A 1 8.13 6.30 3.82
N VAL A 2 9.46 6.43 3.64
CA VAL A 2 10.30 5.43 2.93
C VAL A 2 10.06 4.00 3.43
N ARG A 3 10.14 3.79 4.75
CA ARG A 3 9.86 2.48 5.37
C ARG A 3 8.50 1.89 4.96
N ALA A 4 7.43 2.67 5.08
CA ALA A 4 6.07 2.24 4.76
C ALA A 4 5.92 1.91 3.26
N ALA A 5 6.43 2.77 2.38
CA ALA A 5 6.38 2.57 0.94
C ALA A 5 7.16 1.32 0.51
N THR A 6 8.39 1.14 1.00
CA THR A 6 9.21 -0.05 0.75
C THR A 6 8.55 -1.32 1.29
N SER A 7 7.90 -1.22 2.47
CA SER A 7 7.20 -2.35 3.08
C SER A 7 6.04 -2.87 2.22
N ILE A 8 5.42 -2.05 1.36
CA ILE A 8 4.38 -2.51 0.44
C ILE A 8 4.96 -3.56 -0.50
N THR A 9 6.05 -3.25 -1.19
CA THR A 9 6.70 -4.18 -2.14
C THR A 9 7.20 -5.42 -1.42
N LEU A 10 7.89 -5.27 -0.30
CA LEU A 10 8.44 -6.42 0.44
C LEU A 10 7.36 -7.43 0.85
N ASN A 11 6.21 -6.96 1.34
CA ASN A 11 5.12 -7.87 1.69
C ASN A 11 4.46 -8.50 0.46
N ILE A 12 4.36 -7.81 -0.68
CA ILE A 12 3.84 -8.41 -1.91
C ILE A 12 4.75 -9.55 -2.37
N GLU A 13 6.06 -9.31 -2.41
CA GLU A 13 7.06 -10.30 -2.82
C GLU A 13 7.01 -11.52 -1.91
N GLU A 14 7.13 -11.31 -0.59
CA GLU A 14 7.13 -12.39 0.40
C GLU A 14 5.85 -13.25 0.34
N GLY A 15 4.69 -12.59 0.19
CA GLY A 15 3.42 -13.28 0.03
C GLY A 15 3.32 -14.08 -1.27
N SER A 16 3.98 -13.62 -2.34
CA SER A 16 3.95 -14.27 -3.65
C SER A 16 4.92 -15.45 -3.74
N THR A 17 5.95 -15.50 -2.89
CA THR A 17 6.85 -16.65 -2.75
C THR A 17 6.35 -17.72 -1.78
N GLY A 18 5.25 -17.46 -1.05
CA GLY A 18 4.65 -18.39 -0.11
C GLY A 18 4.06 -19.64 -0.77
N GLN A 19 3.84 -20.70 0.01
CA GLN A 19 3.36 -22.00 -0.50
C GLN A 19 1.83 -22.13 -0.44
N SER A 20 1.12 -21.15 0.11
CA SER A 20 -0.32 -21.21 0.29
C SER A 20 -1.05 -19.88 0.11
N ASN A 21 -2.30 -19.95 -0.33
CA ASN A 21 -3.22 -18.81 -0.40
C ASN A 21 -3.38 -18.10 0.95
N LYS A 22 -3.32 -18.86 2.06
CA LYS A 22 -3.41 -18.32 3.43
C LYS A 22 -2.24 -17.40 3.75
N GLU A 23 -1.02 -17.82 3.42
CA GLU A 23 0.19 -17.00 3.60
C GLU A 23 0.17 -15.78 2.70
N GLN A 24 -0.17 -15.95 1.42
CA GLN A 24 -0.29 -14.83 0.49
C GLN A 24 -1.33 -13.81 0.98
N ALA A 25 -2.49 -14.25 1.47
CA ALA A 25 -3.51 -13.35 2.02
C ALA A 25 -3.04 -12.62 3.29
N HIS A 26 -2.24 -13.28 4.15
CA HIS A 26 -1.64 -12.65 5.32
C HIS A 26 -0.70 -11.50 4.92
N PHE A 27 0.20 -11.76 3.98
CA PHE A 27 1.16 -10.76 3.50
C PHE A 27 0.50 -9.64 2.71
N LEU A 28 -0.51 -9.93 1.88
CA LEU A 28 -1.31 -8.89 1.22
C LEU A 28 -2.04 -7.99 2.24
N SER A 29 -2.47 -8.53 3.38
CA SER A 29 -3.05 -7.71 4.46
C SER A 29 -2.02 -6.74 5.06
N LEU A 30 -0.76 -7.16 5.17
CA LEU A 30 0.34 -6.29 5.61
C LEU A 30 0.66 -5.22 4.57
N ALA A 31 0.71 -5.59 3.28
CA ALA A 31 0.91 -4.64 2.17
C ALA A 31 -0.19 -3.56 2.12
N ILE A 32 -1.46 -3.95 2.33
CA ILE A 32 -2.59 -3.02 2.40
C ILE A 32 -2.42 -2.03 3.57
N ARG A 33 -2.03 -2.51 4.77
CA ARG A 33 -1.78 -1.63 5.91
C ARG A 33 -0.65 -0.63 5.64
N SER A 34 0.47 -1.08 5.06
CA SER A 34 1.58 -0.21 4.65
C SER A 34 1.19 0.80 3.57
N SER A 35 0.27 0.43 2.67
CA SER A 35 -0.30 1.34 1.66
C SER A 35 -1.12 2.47 2.30
N ILE A 36 -1.96 2.15 3.29
CA ILE A 36 -2.73 3.15 4.06
C ILE A 36 -1.78 4.09 4.82
N GLU A 37 -0.76 3.55 5.52
CA GLU A 37 0.23 4.35 6.25
C GLU A 37 0.96 5.33 5.32
N THR A 38 1.30 4.88 4.11
CA THR A 38 1.99 5.71 3.10
C THR A 38 1.12 6.90 2.65
N VAL A 39 -0.16 6.68 2.36
CA VAL A 39 -1.08 7.76 1.98
C VAL A 39 -1.33 8.71 3.15
N ALA A 40 -1.51 8.18 4.36
CA ALA A 40 -1.66 9.00 5.56
C ALA A 40 -0.43 9.90 5.81
N CYS A 41 0.79 9.39 5.54
CA CYS A 41 2.00 10.20 5.60
C CYS A 41 1.97 11.37 4.60
N LEU A 42 1.49 11.15 3.36
CA LEU A 42 1.34 12.23 2.37
C LEU A 42 0.36 13.30 2.87
N ASP A 43 -0.75 12.88 3.48
CA ASP A 43 -1.74 13.81 4.04
C ASP A 43 -1.18 14.62 5.22
N LEU A 44 -0.39 13.98 6.09
CA LEU A 44 0.28 14.67 7.19
C LEU A 44 1.32 15.68 6.69
N ILE A 45 2.10 15.31 5.66
CA ILE A 45 3.09 16.19 5.04
C ILE A 45 2.40 17.42 4.44
N GLN A 46 1.32 17.24 3.67
CA GLN A 46 0.57 18.36 3.10
C GLN A 46 0.08 19.32 4.18
N ARG A 47 -0.50 18.78 5.26
CA ARG A 47 -1.05 19.59 6.37
C ARG A 47 0.02 20.33 7.16
N ARG A 48 1.24 19.81 7.25
CA ARG A 48 2.31 20.35 8.10
C ARG A 48 3.30 21.24 7.37
N GLN A 49 3.48 21.07 6.06
CA GLN A 49 4.57 21.71 5.31
C GLN A 49 4.11 22.65 4.20
N SER A 50 2.82 23.02 4.16
CA SER A 50 2.24 23.93 3.14
C SER A 50 2.58 23.53 1.69
N ILE A 51 2.74 22.23 1.44
CA ILE A 51 2.98 21.70 0.09
C ILE A 51 1.67 21.77 -0.70
N SER A 52 1.76 22.12 -1.99
CA SER A 52 0.59 22.16 -2.86
C SER A 52 -0.05 20.78 -2.97
N SER A 53 -1.38 20.74 -3.06
CA SER A 53 -2.09 19.48 -3.34
C SER A 53 -1.63 18.85 -4.65
N ASP A 54 -1.24 19.67 -5.62
CA ASP A 54 -0.86 19.23 -6.96
C ASP A 54 0.46 18.47 -6.95
N ASP A 55 1.41 18.90 -6.10
CA ASP A 55 2.71 18.23 -5.93
C ASP A 55 2.55 16.79 -5.42
N LEU A 56 1.49 16.52 -4.66
CA LEU A 56 1.21 15.21 -4.07
C LEU A 56 0.16 14.40 -4.83
N ASN A 57 -0.52 15.01 -5.80
CA ASN A 57 -1.67 14.41 -6.48
C ASN A 57 -1.28 13.13 -7.23
N THR A 58 -0.15 13.15 -7.93
CA THR A 58 0.39 11.98 -8.64
C THR A 58 0.65 10.82 -7.67
N ALA A 59 1.34 11.09 -6.56
CA ALA A 59 1.64 10.08 -5.54
C ALA A 59 0.35 9.49 -4.93
N ARG A 60 -0.66 10.33 -4.64
CA ARG A 60 -1.97 9.86 -4.16
C ARG A 60 -2.72 9.03 -5.17
N LYS A 61 -2.69 9.41 -6.46
CA LYS A 61 -3.35 8.66 -7.53
C LYS A 61 -2.73 7.27 -7.69
N ILE A 62 -1.40 7.19 -7.63
CA ILE A 62 -0.67 5.92 -7.63
C ILE A 62 -1.05 5.10 -6.40
N GLY A 63 -0.96 5.69 -5.20
CA GLY A 63 -1.30 5.02 -3.94
C GLY A 63 -2.73 4.46 -3.92
N ARG A 64 -3.71 5.24 -4.37
CA ARG A 64 -5.11 4.81 -4.49
C ARG A 64 -5.28 3.66 -5.49
N THR A 65 -4.62 3.75 -6.65
CA THR A 65 -4.67 2.68 -7.65
C THR A 65 -4.08 1.38 -7.11
N LEU A 66 -2.94 1.47 -6.43
CA LEU A 66 -2.29 0.32 -5.80
C LEU A 66 -3.16 -0.29 -4.70
N PHE A 67 -3.76 0.52 -3.84
CA PHE A 67 -4.69 0.06 -2.82
C PHE A 67 -5.86 -0.75 -3.39
N TYR A 68 -6.47 -0.27 -4.48
CA TYR A 68 -7.55 -1.01 -5.15
C TYR A 68 -7.08 -2.35 -5.76
N LYS A 69 -5.88 -2.39 -6.33
CA LYS A 69 -5.29 -3.63 -6.84
C LYS A 69 -5.05 -4.63 -5.70
N LEU A 70 -4.42 -4.19 -4.61
CA LEU A 70 -4.11 -5.03 -3.45
C LEU A 70 -5.37 -5.61 -2.81
N THR A 71 -6.38 -4.79 -2.59
CA THR A 71 -7.65 -5.23 -1.98
C THR A 71 -8.40 -6.23 -2.85
N ARG A 72 -8.40 -6.03 -4.18
CA ARG A 72 -8.97 -7.00 -5.13
C ARG A 72 -8.22 -8.33 -5.12
N SER A 73 -6.89 -8.30 -5.20
CA SER A 73 -6.07 -9.51 -5.14
C SER A 73 -6.29 -10.27 -3.82
N HIS A 74 -6.26 -9.57 -2.69
CA HIS A 74 -6.51 -10.16 -1.37
C HIS A 74 -7.90 -10.82 -1.30
N LYS A 75 -8.94 -10.21 -1.87
CA LYS A 75 -10.28 -10.81 -1.93
C LYS A 75 -10.31 -12.06 -2.83
N SER A 76 -9.62 -12.00 -3.98
CA SER A 76 -9.59 -13.10 -4.94
C SER A 76 -8.93 -14.37 -4.40
N ILE A 77 -7.92 -14.24 -3.55
CA ILE A 77 -7.15 -15.38 -3.01
C ILE A 77 -7.85 -16.05 -1.82
N ARG A 78 -8.82 -15.36 -1.20
CA ARG A 78 -9.62 -15.85 -0.07
C ARG A 78 -10.90 -16.57 -0.47
N ASN A 79 -11.30 -16.44 -1.74
CA ASN A 79 -12.44 -17.14 -2.33
C ASN A 79 -11.94 -18.40 -3.04
#